data_AF-A0A329VCK1-F1
#
_entry.id   AF-A0A329VCK1-F1
#
_cell.length_a   1.000
_cell.length_b   1.000
_cell.length_c   1.000
_cell.angle_alpha   90.00
_cell.angle_beta   90.00
_cell.angle_gamma   90.00
#
_symmetry.space_group_name_H-M   'P 1'
#
loop_
_entity.id
_entity.type
_entity.pdbx_description
1 polymer ?
#
loop_
_entity_poly.entity_id
_entity_poly.type
_entity_poly.pdbx_seq_one_letter_code
_entity_poly.pdbx_strand_id
1 'polypeptide(L)'
;MRLRCMAYRQDGMYVAACLDLSLAAQGDNIDEAVNKLEAQIEDYLSEVKSEPQYEKQMLSRKAPLSMWFKYWRIAFRIFMNRKDSGLAKVFNEQCEPA
;
A
#
# COMPACT_ATOMS: atom_id res chain seq x y z
N MET A 1 -12.81 6.24 1.03
CA MET A 1 -12.36 5.19 0.08
C MET A 1 -11.49 4.19 0.83
N ARG A 2 -11.48 2.90 0.45
CA ARG A 2 -10.61 1.89 1.09
C ARG A 2 -9.42 1.59 0.17
N LEU A 3 -8.20 1.85 0.64
CA LEU A 3 -6.97 1.67 -0.13
C LEU A 3 -6.39 0.28 0.14
N ARG A 4 -6.12 -0.47 -0.93
CA ARG A 4 -5.54 -1.81 -0.85
C ARG A 4 -4.04 -1.73 -0.73
N CYS A 5 -3.54 -2.06 0.46
CA CYS A 5 -2.13 -2.00 0.79
C CYS A 5 -1.57 -3.40 1.14
N MET A 6 -0.30 -3.60 0.84
CA MET A 6 0.45 -4.78 1.28
C MET A 6 1.85 -4.40 1.70
N ALA A 7 2.36 -5.08 2.71
CA ALA A 7 3.77 -5.09 3.07
C ALA A 7 4.33 -6.49 2.90
N TYR A 8 5.56 -6.59 2.41
CA TYR A 8 6.25 -7.86 2.18
C TYR A 8 7.76 -7.66 2.25
N ARG A 9 8.48 -8.72 2.61
CA ARG A 9 9.94 -8.71 2.52
C ARG A 9 10.39 -8.94 1.07
N GLN A 10 11.31 -8.12 0.58
CA GLN A 10 11.95 -8.24 -0.72
C GLN A 10 13.40 -7.79 -0.63
N ASP A 11 14.32 -8.60 -1.19
CA ASP A 11 15.74 -8.26 -1.32
C ASP A 11 16.40 -7.81 0.00
N GLY A 12 16.02 -8.45 1.11
CA GLY A 12 16.55 -8.17 2.44
C GLY A 12 15.80 -7.08 3.22
N MET A 13 15.05 -6.21 2.55
CA MET A 13 14.28 -5.11 3.16
C MET A 13 12.78 -5.41 3.19
N TYR A 14 12.03 -4.63 3.96
CA TYR A 14 10.56 -4.63 3.94
C TYR A 14 10.05 -3.54 3.02
N VAL A 15 9.10 -3.88 2.16
CA VAL A 15 8.47 -2.98 1.21
C VAL A 15 6.98 -2.95 1.50
N ALA A 16 6.42 -1.76 1.74
CA ALA A 16 4.99 -1.52 1.81
C ALA A 16 4.54 -0.80 0.53
N ALA A 17 3.40 -1.19 -0.03
CA ALA A 17 2.87 -0.61 -1.25
C ALA A 17 1.34 -0.44 -1.18
N CYS A 18 0.86 0.71 -1.68
CA CYS A 18 -0.54 1.00 -1.91
C CYS A 18 -0.85 0.79 -3.40
N LEU A 19 -1.73 -0.16 -3.71
CA LEU A 19 -2.04 -0.52 -5.10
C LEU A 19 -2.97 0.48 -5.78
N ASP A 20 -3.81 1.15 -5.00
CA ASP A 20 -4.80 2.10 -5.54
C ASP A 20 -4.17 3.45 -5.88
N LEU A 21 -3.07 3.84 -5.21
CA LEU A 21 -2.33 5.08 -5.46
C LEU A 21 -0.97 4.88 -6.14
N SER A 22 -0.56 3.63 -6.37
CA SER A 22 0.76 3.27 -6.88
C SER A 22 1.92 3.87 -6.05
N LEU A 23 1.72 3.99 -4.74
CA LEU A 23 2.73 4.45 -3.77
C LEU A 23 3.46 3.25 -3.15
N ALA A 24 4.73 3.43 -2.78
CA ALA A 24 5.51 2.42 -2.10
C ALA A 24 6.61 3.03 -1.21
N ALA A 25 6.81 2.44 -0.05
CA ALA A 25 7.85 2.79 0.90
C ALA A 25 8.64 1.55 1.34
N GLN A 26 9.87 1.76 1.80
CA GLN A 26 10.76 0.69 2.26
C GLN A 26 11.27 0.97 3.68
N GLY A 27 11.51 -0.09 4.45
CA GLY A 27 12.02 -0.01 5.81
C GLY A 27 12.81 -1.26 6.21
N ASP A 28 13.54 -1.16 7.31
CA ASP A 28 14.36 -2.26 7.85
C ASP A 28 13.49 -3.32 8.52
N ASN A 29 12.28 -2.93 8.93
CA ASN A 29 11.25 -3.82 9.46
C ASN A 29 9.87 -3.50 8.86
N ILE A 30 8.91 -4.40 9.09
CA ILE A 30 7.57 -4.30 8.47
C ILE A 30 6.81 -3.07 8.95
N ASP A 31 6.93 -2.70 10.22
CA ASP A 31 6.20 -1.58 10.80
C ASP A 31 6.76 -0.25 10.29
N GLU A 32 8.09 -0.14 10.16
CA GLU A 32 8.74 1.03 9.56
C GLU A 32 8.31 1.23 8.10
N ALA A 33 8.27 0.16 7.31
CA ALA A 33 7.82 0.24 5.92
C ALA A 33 6.35 0.69 5.83
N VAL A 34 5.49 0.17 6.72
CA VAL A 34 4.07 0.54 6.80
C VAL A 34 3.90 2.00 7.21
N ASN A 35 4.54 2.44 8.31
CA ASN A 35 4.46 3.81 8.80
C ASN A 35 4.93 4.83 7.76
N LYS A 36 6.01 4.51 7.03
CA LYS A 36 6.48 5.37 5.93
C LYS A 36 5.49 5.43 4.79
N LEU A 37 4.81 4.32 4.46
CA LEU A 37 3.77 4.32 3.44
C LEU A 37 2.55 5.13 3.89
N GLU A 38 2.12 5.00 5.15
CA GLU A 38 1.01 5.76 5.71
C GLU A 38 1.28 7.27 5.65
N ALA A 39 2.47 7.72 6.07
CA ALA A 39 2.88 9.11 5.93
C ALA A 39 2.84 9.59 4.47
N GLN A 40 3.36 8.79 3.53
CA GLN A 40 3.29 9.13 2.09
C GLN A 40 1.86 9.22 1.57
N ILE A 41 0.94 8.36 2.05
CA ILE A 41 -0.47 8.41 1.66
C ILE A 41 -1.11 9.68 2.21
N GLU A 42 -0.83 10.04 3.46
CA GLU A 42 -1.37 11.25 4.09
C GLU A 42 -0.92 12.52 3.35
N ASP A 43 0.38 12.63 3.08
CA ASP A 43 0.96 13.74 2.30
C ASP A 43 0.32 13.81 0.91
N TYR A 44 0.22 12.68 0.21
CA TYR A 44 -0.39 12.61 -1.11
C TYR A 44 -1.87 13.02 -1.11
N LEU A 45 -2.64 12.59 -0.11
CA LEU A 45 -4.04 12.98 0.03
C LEU A 45 -4.19 14.47 0.37
N SER A 46 -3.27 15.04 1.14
CA SER A 46 -3.21 16.48 1.42
C SER A 46 -2.97 17.30 0.15
N GLU A 47 -2.05 16.86 -0.71
CA GLU A 47 -1.79 17.47 -2.01
C GLU A 47 -3.03 17.40 -2.93
N VAL A 48 -3.67 16.21 -3.01
CA VAL A 48 -4.90 16.02 -3.77
C VAL A 48 -6.02 16.96 -3.32
N LYS A 49 -6.16 17.18 -2.00
CA LYS A 49 -7.15 18.11 -1.44
C LYS A 49 -6.86 19.57 -1.79
N SER A 50 -5.58 19.92 -1.92
CA SER A 50 -5.15 21.26 -2.30
C SER A 50 -5.38 21.54 -3.80
N GLU A 51 -5.48 20.49 -4.62
CA GLU A 51 -5.67 20.58 -6.07
C GLU A 51 -6.87 19.75 -6.57
N PRO A 52 -8.11 20.11 -6.21
CA PRO A 52 -9.31 19.33 -6.53
C PRO A 52 -9.55 19.17 -8.04
N GLN A 53 -9.02 20.07 -8.86
CA GLN A 53 -9.06 20.01 -10.32
C GLN A 53 -8.30 18.79 -10.90
N TYR A 54 -7.30 18.26 -10.19
CA TYR A 54 -6.52 17.08 -10.60
C TYR A 54 -6.83 15.83 -9.79
N GLU A 55 -7.75 15.90 -8.83
CA GLU A 55 -8.11 14.80 -7.92
C GLU A 55 -8.34 13.48 -8.67
N LYS A 56 -9.18 13.50 -9.71
CA LYS A 56 -9.49 12.29 -10.49
C LYS A 56 -8.26 11.70 -11.17
N GLN A 57 -7.36 12.54 -11.69
CA GLN A 57 -6.15 12.09 -12.36
C GLN A 57 -5.17 11.49 -11.35
N MET A 58 -4.97 12.17 -10.22
CA MET A 58 -4.09 11.72 -9.13
C MET A 58 -4.58 10.42 -8.48
N LEU A 59 -5.89 10.28 -8.25
CA LEU A 59 -6.47 9.05 -7.69
C LEU A 59 -6.62 7.91 -8.71
N SER A 60 -6.49 8.18 -10.02
CA SER A 60 -6.60 7.13 -11.06
C SER A 60 -5.32 6.31 -11.28
N ARG A 61 -4.23 6.64 -10.57
CA ARG A 61 -2.91 6.04 -10.76
C ARG A 61 -2.79 4.65 -10.11
N LYS A 62 -3.53 3.69 -10.66
CA LYS A 62 -3.47 2.29 -10.21
C LYS A 62 -2.09 1.69 -10.47
N ALA A 63 -1.62 0.89 -9.52
CA ALA A 63 -0.38 0.14 -9.65
C ALA A 63 -0.43 -0.81 -10.86
N PRO A 64 0.74 -1.15 -11.45
CA PRO A 64 0.82 -2.08 -12.57
C PRO A 64 0.26 -3.47 -12.22
N LEU A 65 -0.25 -4.18 -13.22
CA LEU A 65 -0.89 -5.50 -13.05
C LEU A 65 0.01 -6.55 -12.36
N SER A 66 1.33 -6.44 -12.52
CA SER A 66 2.31 -7.29 -11.83
C SER A 66 2.21 -7.17 -10.31
N MET A 67 1.99 -5.95 -9.79
CA MET A 67 1.81 -5.69 -8.36
C MET A 67 0.47 -6.23 -7.86
N TRP A 68 -0.59 -6.13 -8.66
CA TRP A 68 -1.88 -6.77 -8.34
C TRP A 68 -1.76 -8.29 -8.22
N PHE A 69 -1.03 -8.93 -9.12
CA PHE A 69 -0.79 -10.36 -9.05
C PHE A 69 0.00 -10.75 -7.78
N LYS A 70 1.00 -9.95 -7.41
CA LYS A 70 1.76 -10.14 -6.17
C LYS A 70 0.86 -10.02 -4.93
N TYR A 71 -0.03 -9.02 -4.91
CA TYR A 71 -1.02 -8.85 -3.85
C TYR A 71 -1.91 -10.06 -3.69
N TRP A 72 -2.53 -10.53 -4.77
CA TRP A 72 -3.41 -11.69 -4.72
C TRP A 72 -2.67 -12.96 -4.29
N ARG A 73 -1.41 -13.14 -4.71
CA ARG A 73 -0.57 -14.25 -4.24
C ARG A 73 -0.29 -14.18 -2.74
N ILE A 74 0.04 -13.01 -2.21
CA ILE A 74 0.31 -12.81 -0.78
C ILE A 74 -0.98 -13.01 0.02
N ALA A 75 -2.08 -12.38 -0.41
CA ALA A 75 -3.38 -12.53 0.23
C ALA A 75 -3.86 -13.99 0.25
N PHE A 76 -3.71 -14.71 -0.87
CA PHE A 76 -4.06 -16.13 -0.97
C PHE A 76 -3.16 -17.00 -0.08
N ARG A 77 -1.86 -16.71 0.01
CA ARG A 77 -0.94 -17.42 0.90
C ARG A 77 -1.32 -17.22 2.37
N ILE A 78 -1.61 -15.99 2.80
CA ILE A 78 -2.05 -15.69 4.17
C ILE A 78 -3.38 -16.40 4.47
N PHE A 79 -4.29 -16.41 3.50
CA PHE A 79 -5.59 -17.07 3.63
C PHE A 79 -5.47 -18.59 3.81
N MET A 80 -4.62 -19.25 3.01
CA MET A 80 -4.45 -20.70 3.07
C MET A 80 -3.52 -21.17 4.21
N ASN A 81 -2.49 -20.40 4.53
CA ASN A 81 -1.48 -20.76 5.53
C ASN A 81 -1.40 -19.70 6.63
N ARG A 82 -2.14 -19.92 7.73
CA ARG A 82 -2.15 -19.06 8.94
C ARG A 82 -0.80 -18.90 9.68
N LYS A 83 0.30 -19.47 9.17
CA LYS A 83 1.62 -19.50 9.83
C LYS A 83 2.63 -18.46 9.33
N ASP A 84 2.36 -17.73 8.24
CA ASP A 84 3.31 -16.78 7.61
C ASP A 84 3.25 -15.34 8.16
N SER A 85 2.73 -15.15 9.37
CA SER A 85 2.33 -13.86 9.95
C SER A 85 3.44 -12.83 10.22
N GLY A 86 4.72 -13.14 9.94
CA GLY A 86 5.85 -12.23 10.18
C GLY A 86 6.54 -11.64 8.95
N LEU A 87 6.27 -12.18 7.75
CA LEU A 87 7.02 -11.81 6.52
C LEU A 87 6.20 -10.97 5.53
N ALA A 88 4.87 -11.01 5.64
CA ALA A 88 3.97 -10.23 4.81
C ALA A 88 2.69 -9.86 5.56
N LYS A 89 2.16 -8.68 5.27
CA LYS A 89 0.94 -8.13 5.88
C LYS A 89 0.09 -7.52 4.77
N VAL A 90 -1.20 -7.86 4.73
CA VAL A 90 -2.19 -7.16 3.89
C VAL A 90 -3.00 -6.28 4.81
N PHE A 91 -3.16 -5.01 4.44
CA PHE A 91 -3.88 -4.03 5.24
C PHE A 91 -4.66 -3.08 4.35
N ASN A 92 -5.66 -2.44 4.96
CA ASN A 92 -6.55 -1.54 4.26
C ASN A 92 -6.47 -0.18 4.93
N GLU A 93 -5.96 0.81 4.21
CA GLU A 93 -5.97 2.18 4.71
C GLU A 93 -7.32 2.85 4.43
N GLN A 94 -7.84 3.55 5.45
CA GLN A 94 -9.06 4.33 5.30
C GLN A 94 -8.70 5.71 4.78
N CYS A 95 -9.13 6.00 3.56
CA CYS A 95 -9.16 7.37 3.07
C CYS A 95 -10.48 7.99 3.52
N GLU A 96 -10.42 8.89 4.50
CA GLU A 96 -11.50 9.83 4.80
C GLU A 96 -11.35 11.06 3.88
N PRO A 97 -12.23 11.21 2.87
CA PRO A 97 -12.43 12.53 2.29
C PRO A 97 -13.09 13.38 3.38
N ALA A 98 -12.36 14.34 3.90
CA ALA A 98 -12.90 15.36 4.80
C ALA A 98 -13.80 16.31 4.01
#